data_AF-A0A6S7IA37-F1
#
_entry.id   AF-A0A6S7IA37-F1
#
_cell.length_a   1.000
_cell.length_b   1.000
_cell.length_c   1.000
_cell.angle_alpha   90.00
_cell.angle_beta   90.00
_cell.angle_gamma   90.00
#
_symmetry.space_group_name_H-M   'P 1'
#
loop_
_entity.id
_entity.type
_entity.pdbx_description
1 polymer ?
#
loop_
_entity_poly.entity_id
_entity_poly.type
_entity_poly.pdbx_seq_one_letter_code
_entity_poly.pdbx_strand_id
1 'polypeptide(L)'
;MITRQSRNDVEAQGEQTIAQNDIESTEANFKSLLRKLAYFNRSTADTLESEYGSDKINRQYTLLKTKLDEAYDLIQTIQGLKLDSGESDEAIDQWTQERKLQVQPYESAVEKLDERLKHDESIRKGKARNDKLNEESIIRDWMRQEEQEAENNKRIQKYSQDHPICVREPKHGTYVDDINIASDTVKKREKSKKML
;
A
#
# COMPACT_ATOMS: atom_id res chain seq x y z
N MET A 1 76.74 7.76 11.59
CA MET A 1 75.86 7.53 12.76
C MET A 1 74.53 8.16 12.46
N ILE A 2 73.54 7.37 12.06
CA ILE A 2 72.15 7.82 11.95
C ILE A 2 71.55 7.58 13.34
N THR A 3 71.23 8.66 14.06
CA THR A 3 70.66 8.60 15.41
C THR A 3 69.21 8.07 15.32
N ARG A 4 68.82 7.22 16.27
CA ARG A 4 67.47 6.60 16.35
C ARG A 4 66.30 7.61 16.26
N GLN A 5 66.52 8.88 16.60
CA GLN A 5 65.53 9.96 16.41
C GLN A 5 65.15 10.20 14.95
N SER A 6 66.10 10.16 14.00
CA SER A 6 65.80 10.42 12.59
C SER A 6 65.01 9.29 11.92
N ARG A 7 64.90 8.11 12.56
CA ARG A 7 64.15 6.97 12.02
C ARG A 7 62.68 7.03 12.41
N ASN A 8 62.39 7.46 13.64
CA ASN A 8 61.03 7.66 14.13
C ASN A 8 60.33 8.84 13.42
N ASP A 9 61.06 9.90 13.08
CA ASP A 9 60.49 11.05 12.35
C ASP A 9 60.08 10.69 10.91
N VAL A 10 60.78 9.74 10.26
CA VAL A 10 60.47 9.27 8.91
C VAL A 10 59.28 8.30 8.91
N GLU A 11 59.17 7.42 9.91
CA GLU A 11 58.03 6.51 10.07
C GLU A 11 56.75 7.28 10.39
N ALA A 12 56.80 8.27 11.30
CA ALA A 12 55.65 9.13 11.62
C ALA A 12 55.19 10.00 10.42
N GLN A 13 56.13 10.52 9.61
CA GLN A 13 55.79 11.20 8.35
C GLN A 13 55.19 10.25 7.31
N GLY A 14 55.67 9.01 7.25
CA GLY A 14 55.11 7.97 6.39
C GLY A 14 53.66 7.62 6.77
N GLU A 15 53.38 7.43 8.06
CA GLU A 15 52.04 7.15 8.57
C GLU A 15 51.06 8.31 8.35
N GLN A 16 51.48 9.56 8.58
CA GLN A 16 50.67 10.73 8.28
C GLN A 16 50.36 10.86 6.78
N THR A 17 51.33 10.55 5.91
CA THR A 17 51.12 10.62 4.45
C THR A 17 50.15 9.53 3.96
N ILE A 18 50.17 8.34 4.58
CA ILE A 18 49.25 7.25 4.25
C ILE A 18 47.82 7.59 4.71
N ALA A 19 47.65 8.04 5.96
CA ALA A 19 46.35 8.45 6.50
C ALA A 19 45.70 9.56 5.66
N GLN A 20 46.49 10.56 5.22
CA GLN A 20 46.01 11.63 4.36
C GLN A 20 45.54 11.13 2.99
N ASN A 21 46.26 10.19 2.36
CA ASN A 21 45.85 9.59 1.10
C ASN A 21 44.54 8.78 1.23
N ASP A 22 44.37 8.05 2.33
CA ASP A 22 43.17 7.27 2.60
C ASP A 22 41.95 8.15 2.85
N ILE A 23 42.12 9.27 3.58
CA ILE A 23 41.10 10.31 3.75
C ILE A 23 40.68 10.87 2.40
N GLU A 24 41.64 11.31 1.57
CA GLU A 24 41.36 11.92 0.27
C GLU A 24 40.65 10.95 -0.70
N SER A 25 41.07 9.69 -0.72
CA SER A 25 40.43 8.63 -1.50
C SER A 25 38.99 8.40 -1.06
N THR A 26 38.76 8.33 0.26
CA THR A 26 37.42 8.11 0.83
C THR A 26 36.51 9.33 0.61
N GLU A 27 37.04 10.55 0.70
CA GLU A 27 36.32 11.77 0.33
C GLU A 27 35.95 11.81 -1.17
N ALA A 28 36.82 11.32 -2.05
CA ALA A 28 36.52 11.22 -3.47
C ALA A 28 35.36 10.24 -3.74
N ASN A 29 35.33 9.12 -3.01
CA ASN A 29 34.22 8.16 -3.03
C ASN A 29 32.93 8.80 -2.55
N PHE A 30 32.96 9.57 -1.46
CA PHE A 30 31.81 10.31 -0.96
C PHE A 30 31.28 11.32 -1.99
N LYS A 31 32.15 12.12 -2.63
CA LYS A 31 31.78 13.05 -3.70
C LYS A 31 31.18 12.35 -4.92
N SER A 32 31.66 11.14 -5.23
CA SER A 32 31.08 10.30 -6.29
C SER A 32 29.67 9.82 -5.91
N LEU A 33 29.48 9.39 -4.66
CA LEU A 33 28.20 8.95 -4.14
C LEU A 33 27.16 10.08 -4.09
N LEU A 34 27.55 11.30 -3.69
CA LEU A 34 26.68 12.47 -3.75
C LEU A 34 26.16 12.76 -5.16
N ARG A 35 27.00 12.57 -6.19
CA ARG A 35 26.56 12.71 -7.59
C ARG A 35 25.54 11.64 -7.98
N LYS A 36 25.71 10.41 -7.50
CA LYS A 36 24.73 9.34 -7.71
C LYS A 36 23.41 9.64 -6.99
N LEU A 37 23.47 10.08 -5.74
CA LEU A 37 22.30 10.52 -4.98
C LEU A 37 21.55 11.64 -5.69
N ALA A 38 22.26 12.66 -6.18
CA ALA A 38 21.66 13.74 -6.97
C ALA A 38 20.96 13.22 -8.24
N TYR A 39 21.58 12.27 -8.95
CA TYR A 39 21.00 11.65 -10.14
C TYR A 39 19.71 10.90 -9.81
N PHE A 40 19.72 10.05 -8.78
CA PHE A 40 18.53 9.30 -8.36
C PHE A 40 17.45 10.22 -7.80
N ASN A 41 17.82 11.27 -7.07
CA ASN A 41 16.84 12.19 -6.51
C ASN A 41 16.05 12.95 -7.59
N ARG A 42 16.67 13.23 -8.75
CA ARG A 42 15.94 13.81 -9.89
C ARG A 42 14.82 12.90 -10.38
N SER A 43 15.06 11.58 -10.45
CA SER A 43 14.01 10.62 -10.85
C SER A 43 12.98 10.36 -9.75
N THR A 44 13.28 10.73 -8.49
CA THR A 44 12.33 10.60 -7.36
C THR A 44 11.12 11.50 -7.52
N ALA A 45 11.30 12.74 -8.00
CA ALA A 45 10.18 13.67 -8.23
C ALA A 45 9.17 13.09 -9.23
N ASP A 46 9.65 12.63 -10.38
CA ASP A 46 8.82 11.98 -11.41
C ASP A 46 8.10 10.74 -10.85
N THR A 47 8.77 9.98 -9.97
CA THR A 47 8.20 8.78 -9.36
C THR A 47 7.09 9.12 -8.37
N LEU A 48 7.24 10.20 -7.60
CA LEU A 48 6.26 10.67 -6.61
C LEU A 48 5.02 11.31 -7.24
N GLU A 49 5.18 12.04 -8.35
CA GLU A 49 4.08 12.72 -9.04
C GLU A 49 3.24 11.78 -9.91
N SER A 50 3.84 10.70 -10.40
CA SER A 50 3.14 9.73 -11.24
C SER A 50 2.10 8.89 -10.46
N GLU A 51 1.10 8.39 -11.18
CA GLU A 51 0.25 7.29 -10.72
C GLU A 51 0.95 5.91 -10.79
N TYR A 52 2.29 5.86 -10.76
CA TYR A 52 3.00 4.58 -10.80
C TYR A 52 2.59 3.71 -9.61
N GLY A 53 2.41 2.41 -9.87
CA GLY A 53 2.10 1.44 -8.83
C GLY A 53 3.23 1.33 -7.78
N SER A 54 2.87 0.83 -6.59
CA SER A 54 3.74 0.81 -5.40
C SER A 54 5.12 0.20 -5.64
N ASP A 55 5.26 -0.70 -6.63
CA ASP A 55 6.52 -1.36 -6.96
C ASP A 55 7.61 -0.39 -7.45
N LYS A 56 7.26 0.60 -8.27
CA LYS A 56 8.23 1.60 -8.76
C LYS A 56 8.68 2.52 -7.62
N ILE A 57 7.73 2.96 -6.79
CA ILE A 57 7.99 3.76 -5.60
C ILE A 57 8.89 2.98 -4.64
N ASN A 58 8.60 1.71 -4.41
CA ASN A 58 9.40 0.85 -3.52
C ASN A 58 10.83 0.63 -4.04
N ARG A 59 11.00 0.43 -5.36
CA ARG A 59 12.33 0.34 -5.98
C ARG A 59 13.13 1.63 -5.82
N GLN A 60 12.50 2.78 -6.07
CA GLN A 60 13.13 4.08 -5.92
C GLN A 60 13.50 4.35 -4.46
N TYR A 61 12.60 4.04 -3.52
CA TYR A 61 12.83 4.11 -2.08
C TYR A 61 14.05 3.28 -1.68
N THR A 62 14.05 1.99 -2.03
CA THR A 62 15.15 1.07 -1.69
C THR A 62 16.48 1.58 -2.23
N LEU A 63 16.49 2.03 -3.49
CA LEU A 63 17.70 2.48 -4.15
C LEU A 63 18.25 3.77 -3.51
N LEU A 64 17.40 4.77 -3.28
CA LEU A 64 17.81 6.03 -2.67
C LEU A 64 18.23 5.84 -1.21
N LYS A 65 17.49 5.02 -0.46
CA LYS A 65 17.81 4.68 0.95
C LYS A 65 19.14 3.97 1.06
N THR A 66 19.39 2.95 0.25
CA THR A 66 20.67 2.22 0.24
C THR A 66 21.85 3.16 -0.02
N LYS A 67 21.71 4.09 -0.98
CA LYS A 67 22.77 5.05 -1.29
C LYS A 67 22.95 6.14 -0.24
N LEU A 68 21.89 6.48 0.47
CA LEU A 68 21.94 7.40 1.61
C LEU A 68 22.66 6.74 2.78
N ASP A 69 22.39 5.47 3.05
CA ASP A 69 23.06 4.71 4.10
C ASP A 69 24.55 4.54 3.79
N GLU A 70 24.92 4.19 2.55
CA GLU A 70 26.32 4.19 2.08
C GLU A 70 27.01 5.55 2.30
N ALA A 71 26.28 6.68 2.20
CA ALA A 71 26.85 8.00 2.39
C ALA A 71 27.13 8.28 3.87
N TYR A 72 26.26 7.82 4.76
CA TYR A 72 26.47 7.89 6.20
C TYR A 72 27.63 7.01 6.66
N ASP A 73 27.77 5.81 6.10
CA ASP A 73 28.90 4.92 6.39
C ASP A 73 30.23 5.56 5.98
N LEU A 74 30.28 6.22 4.82
CA LEU A 74 31.47 6.95 4.38
C LEU A 74 31.78 8.15 5.27
N ILE A 75 30.77 8.89 5.74
CA ILE A 75 30.97 9.98 6.70
C ILE A 75 31.62 9.44 7.97
N GLN A 76 31.10 8.35 8.54
CA GLN A 76 31.66 7.72 9.74
C GLN A 76 33.08 7.20 9.51
N THR A 77 33.34 6.60 8.36
CA THR A 77 34.68 6.10 8.01
C THR A 77 35.68 7.25 7.95
N ILE A 78 35.34 8.37 7.29
CA ILE A 78 36.21 9.54 7.19
C ILE A 78 36.42 10.19 8.56
N GLN A 79 35.38 10.30 9.39
CA GLN A 79 35.52 10.77 10.77
C GLN A 79 36.55 9.93 11.55
N GLY A 80 36.48 8.60 11.46
CA GLY A 80 37.45 7.70 12.09
C GLY A 80 38.88 7.94 11.60
N LEU A 81 39.07 8.06 10.27
CA LEU A 81 40.39 8.35 9.70
C LEU A 81 40.93 9.72 10.13
N LYS A 82 40.07 10.73 10.24
CA LYS A 82 40.45 12.07 10.72
C LYS A 82 40.85 12.05 12.20
N LEU A 83 40.13 11.32 13.05
CA LEU A 83 40.51 11.09 14.45
C LEU A 83 41.88 10.41 14.54
N ASP A 84 42.11 9.36 13.78
CA ASP A 84 43.38 8.62 13.75
C ASP A 84 44.55 9.50 13.24
N SER A 85 44.26 10.46 12.35
CA SER A 85 45.24 11.43 11.86
C SER A 85 45.62 12.54 12.85
N GLY A 86 44.90 12.63 13.99
CA GLY A 86 45.12 13.65 15.02
C GLY A 86 44.48 15.01 14.71
N GLU A 87 43.46 15.05 13.85
CA GLU A 87 42.67 16.25 13.60
C GLU A 87 41.81 16.59 14.83
N SER A 88 41.53 17.87 15.08
CA SER A 88 40.80 18.25 16.30
C SER A 88 39.33 17.87 16.22
N ASP A 89 38.75 17.50 17.37
CA ASP A 89 37.33 17.14 17.47
C ASP A 89 36.42 18.23 16.91
N GLU A 90 36.72 19.51 17.16
CA GLU A 90 35.91 20.62 16.62
C GLU A 90 35.95 20.67 15.07
N ALA A 91 37.10 20.38 14.47
CA ALA A 91 37.24 20.36 13.01
C ALA A 91 36.49 19.18 12.40
N ILE A 92 36.55 18.02 13.06
CA ILE A 92 35.84 16.80 12.66
C ILE A 92 34.32 17.00 12.78
N ASP A 93 33.84 17.60 13.86
CA ASP A 93 32.44 17.90 14.07
C ASP A 93 31.90 18.88 13.03
N GLN A 94 32.64 19.97 12.76
CA GLN A 94 32.27 20.93 11.72
C GLN A 94 32.20 20.26 10.35
N TRP A 95 33.24 19.50 9.96
CA TRP A 95 33.27 18.78 8.69
C TRP A 95 32.08 17.82 8.57
N THR A 96 31.77 17.09 9.64
CA THR A 96 30.64 16.16 9.70
C THR A 96 29.32 16.87 9.47
N GLN A 97 29.10 17.98 10.16
CA GLN A 97 27.87 18.75 10.04
C GLN A 97 27.69 19.26 8.60
N GLU A 98 28.75 19.76 7.97
CA GLU A 98 28.74 20.20 6.57
C GLU A 98 28.38 19.05 5.61
N ARG A 99 28.87 17.82 5.85
CA ARG A 99 28.51 16.66 5.03
C ARG A 99 27.09 16.18 5.28
N LYS A 100 26.61 16.22 6.53
CA LYS A 100 25.22 15.93 6.88
C LYS A 100 24.24 16.87 6.17
N LEU A 101 24.57 18.17 6.10
CA LEU A 101 23.77 19.15 5.36
C LEU A 101 23.70 18.83 3.85
N GLN A 102 24.74 18.24 3.26
CA GLN A 102 24.74 17.84 1.85
C GLN A 102 23.85 16.62 1.57
N VAL A 103 23.65 15.73 2.55
CA VAL A 103 22.79 14.55 2.39
C VAL A 103 21.33 14.80 2.77
N GLN A 104 21.05 15.82 3.58
CA GLN A 104 19.70 16.19 4.05
C GLN A 104 18.61 16.23 2.96
N PRO A 105 18.85 16.79 1.74
CA PRO A 105 17.81 16.81 0.71
C PRO A 105 17.37 15.41 0.26
N TYR A 106 18.27 14.43 0.34
CA TYR A 106 17.98 13.04 -0.01
C TYR A 106 17.22 12.33 1.11
N GLU A 107 17.46 12.68 2.38
CA GLU A 107 16.68 12.18 3.51
C GLU A 107 15.21 12.57 3.35
N SER A 108 14.94 13.85 3.09
CA SER A 108 13.58 14.33 2.85
C SER A 108 12.90 13.62 1.67
N ALA A 109 13.66 13.27 0.63
CA ALA A 109 13.14 12.53 -0.51
C ALA A 109 12.81 11.06 -0.16
N VAL A 110 13.64 10.41 0.66
CA VAL A 110 13.38 9.06 1.20
C VAL A 110 12.15 9.07 2.09
N GLU A 111 12.00 10.06 2.96
CA GLU A 111 10.83 10.21 3.85
C GLU A 111 9.54 10.32 3.03
N LYS A 112 9.50 11.17 2.00
CA LYS A 112 8.33 11.30 1.11
C LYS A 112 7.97 9.98 0.41
N LEU A 113 8.98 9.22 -0.02
CA LEU A 113 8.76 7.91 -0.63
C LEU A 113 8.17 6.91 0.38
N ASP A 114 8.68 6.90 1.62
CA ASP A 114 8.17 6.05 2.70
C ASP A 114 6.72 6.39 3.08
N GLU A 115 6.41 7.68 3.24
CA GLU A 115 5.04 8.16 3.49
C GLU A 115 4.08 7.73 2.39
N ARG A 116 4.51 7.82 1.12
CA ARG A 116 3.69 7.37 0.00
C ARG A 116 3.45 5.87 0.01
N LEU A 117 4.46 5.06 0.34
CA LEU A 117 4.30 3.61 0.47
C LEU A 117 3.31 3.24 1.58
N LYS A 118 3.39 3.91 2.74
CA LYS A 118 2.44 3.72 3.85
C LYS A 118 1.01 4.11 3.46
N HIS A 119 0.86 5.20 2.71
CA HIS A 119 -0.44 5.64 2.20
C HIS A 119 -1.04 4.61 1.23
N ASP A 120 -0.27 4.13 0.26
CA ASP A 120 -0.72 3.12 -0.71
C ASP A 120 -1.09 1.79 -0.02
N GLU A 121 -0.34 1.39 1.01
CA GLU A 121 -0.65 0.22 1.83
C GLU A 121 -1.96 0.40 2.61
N SER A 122 -2.19 1.58 3.19
CA SER A 122 -3.43 1.92 3.88
C SER A 122 -4.65 1.81 2.96
N ILE A 123 -4.55 2.36 1.74
CA ILE A 123 -5.61 2.24 0.73
C ILE A 123 -5.88 0.77 0.40
N ARG A 124 -4.83 -0.04 0.18
CA ARG A 124 -4.96 -1.46 -0.14
C ARG A 124 -5.67 -2.23 0.98
N LYS A 125 -5.27 -2.01 2.24
CA LYS A 125 -5.90 -2.63 3.41
C LYS A 125 -7.35 -2.18 3.57
N GLY A 126 -7.63 -0.89 3.35
CA GLY A 126 -8.98 -0.33 3.38
C GLY A 126 -9.91 -0.99 2.35
N LYS A 127 -9.44 -1.12 1.10
CA LYS A 127 -10.18 -1.80 0.04
C LYS A 127 -10.46 -3.27 0.39
N ALA A 128 -9.42 -4.02 0.79
CA ALA A 128 -9.58 -5.42 1.16
C ALA A 128 -10.59 -5.63 2.32
N ARG A 129 -10.57 -4.72 3.30
CA ARG A 129 -11.56 -4.73 4.39
C ARG A 129 -12.98 -4.46 3.88
N ASN A 130 -13.14 -3.49 2.98
CA ASN A 130 -14.44 -3.14 2.43
C ASN A 130 -15.00 -4.26 1.56
N ASP A 131 -14.17 -4.89 0.73
CA ASP A 131 -14.56 -6.03 -0.10
C ASP A 131 -15.03 -7.19 0.78
N LYS A 132 -14.31 -7.51 1.86
CA LYS A 132 -14.72 -8.52 2.84
C LYS A 132 -16.05 -8.19 3.52
N LEU A 133 -16.24 -6.93 3.95
CA LEU A 133 -17.50 -6.49 4.55
C LEU A 133 -18.68 -6.60 3.57
N ASN A 134 -18.43 -6.30 2.30
CA ASN A 134 -19.43 -6.43 1.24
C ASN A 134 -19.79 -7.90 0.99
N GLU A 135 -18.80 -8.80 0.91
CA GLU A 135 -19.03 -10.25 0.81
C GLU A 135 -19.85 -10.78 2.00
N GLU A 136 -19.49 -10.40 3.23
CA GLU A 136 -20.24 -10.76 4.43
C GLU A 136 -21.67 -10.19 4.45
N SER A 137 -21.90 -9.01 3.85
CA SER A 137 -23.24 -8.43 3.69
C SER A 137 -24.07 -9.24 2.70
N ILE A 138 -23.50 -9.57 1.54
CA ILE A 138 -24.16 -10.36 0.48
C ILE A 138 -24.56 -11.74 1.03
N ILE A 139 -23.67 -12.41 1.76
CA ILE A 139 -23.97 -13.70 2.38
C ILE A 139 -25.12 -13.59 3.40
N ARG A 140 -25.12 -12.53 4.23
CA ARG A 140 -26.19 -12.30 5.20
C ARG A 140 -27.54 -12.04 4.53
N ASP A 141 -27.56 -11.28 3.45
CA ASP A 141 -28.79 -11.00 2.72
C ASP A 141 -29.31 -12.24 2.01
N TRP A 142 -28.42 -13.06 1.44
CA TRP A 142 -28.77 -14.35 0.85
C TRP A 142 -29.39 -15.32 1.87
N MET A 143 -28.77 -15.48 3.05
CA MET A 143 -29.33 -16.32 4.12
C MET A 143 -30.72 -15.83 4.57
N ARG A 144 -30.94 -14.51 4.62
CA ARG A 144 -32.25 -13.93 4.98
C ARG A 144 -33.31 -14.24 3.93
N GLN A 145 -32.96 -14.19 2.64
CA GLN A 145 -33.86 -14.57 1.55
C GLN A 145 -34.20 -16.06 1.61
N GLU A 146 -33.20 -16.92 1.82
CA GLU A 146 -33.40 -18.37 1.92
C GLU A 146 -34.32 -18.74 3.10
N GLU A 147 -34.16 -18.09 4.26
CA GLU A 147 -35.06 -18.27 5.41
C GLU A 147 -36.49 -17.81 5.11
N GLN A 148 -36.65 -16.67 4.43
CA GLN A 148 -37.97 -16.18 4.02
C GLN A 148 -38.66 -17.13 3.02
N GLU A 149 -37.92 -17.67 2.07
CA GLU A 149 -38.43 -18.66 1.11
C GLU A 149 -38.82 -19.97 1.79
N ALA A 150 -37.99 -20.47 2.71
CA ALA A 150 -38.30 -21.65 3.50
C ALA A 150 -39.57 -21.48 4.34
N GLU A 151 -39.75 -20.32 4.98
CA GLU A 151 -40.94 -20.02 5.76
C GLU A 151 -42.20 -19.87 4.88
N ASN A 152 -42.07 -19.25 3.71
CA ASN A 152 -43.17 -19.15 2.75
C ASN A 152 -43.60 -20.54 2.24
N ASN A 153 -42.64 -21.41 1.91
CA ASN A 153 -42.90 -22.78 1.51
C ASN A 153 -43.64 -23.58 2.60
N LYS A 154 -43.26 -23.41 3.88
CA LYS A 154 -44.00 -24.01 5.01
C LYS A 154 -45.44 -23.51 5.08
N ARG A 155 -45.67 -22.20 4.89
CA ARG A 155 -47.02 -21.61 4.89
C ARG A 155 -47.88 -22.17 3.76
N ILE A 156 -47.33 -22.30 2.55
CA ILE A 156 -48.03 -22.89 1.39
C ILE A 156 -48.39 -24.36 1.67
N GLN A 157 -47.44 -25.15 2.19
CA GLN A 157 -47.71 -26.54 2.56
C GLN A 157 -48.82 -26.64 3.60
N LYS A 158 -48.76 -25.84 4.67
CA LYS A 158 -49.80 -25.82 5.70
C LYS A 158 -51.17 -25.42 5.13
N TYR A 159 -51.22 -24.38 4.29
CA TYR A 159 -52.44 -23.98 3.60
C TYR A 159 -53.03 -25.12 2.75
N SER A 160 -52.18 -25.88 2.03
CA SER A 160 -52.63 -27.03 1.24
C SER A 160 -53.17 -28.20 2.08
N GLN A 161 -52.71 -28.33 3.34
CA GLN A 161 -53.19 -29.35 4.28
C GLN A 161 -54.51 -28.93 4.95
N ASP A 162 -54.64 -27.66 5.33
CA ASP A 162 -55.84 -27.11 5.98
C ASP A 162 -56.98 -26.85 4.97
N HIS A 163 -56.63 -26.66 3.70
CA HIS A 163 -57.55 -26.53 2.58
C HIS A 163 -57.18 -27.54 1.48
N PRO A 164 -57.40 -28.84 1.71
CA PRO A 164 -57.24 -29.82 0.65
C PRO A 164 -58.17 -29.38 -0.48
N ILE A 165 -57.61 -29.15 -1.66
CA ILE A 165 -58.40 -28.84 -2.84
C ILE A 165 -59.43 -29.96 -2.94
N CYS A 166 -60.69 -29.64 -2.68
CA CYS A 166 -61.81 -30.47 -3.05
C CYS A 166 -61.82 -30.51 -4.58
N VAL A 167 -60.94 -31.33 -5.16
CA VAL A 167 -61.04 -31.76 -6.55
C VAL A 167 -62.28 -32.63 -6.59
N ARG A 168 -63.46 -32.00 -6.70
CA ARG A 168 -64.60 -32.69 -7.27
C ARG A 168 -64.20 -32.98 -8.70
N GLU A 169 -64.10 -34.27 -9.03
CA GLU A 169 -64.09 -34.69 -10.43
C GLU A 169 -65.17 -33.90 -11.16
N PRO A 170 -64.84 -33.15 -12.21
CA PRO A 170 -65.86 -32.50 -13.01
C PRO A 170 -66.71 -33.63 -13.57
N LYS A 171 -67.96 -33.74 -13.08
CA LYS A 171 -68.95 -34.62 -13.70
C LYS A 171 -69.00 -34.23 -15.17
N HIS A 172 -68.90 -35.25 -16.04
CA HIS A 172 -68.89 -35.08 -17.49
C HIS A 172 -69.91 -34.02 -17.93
N GLY A 173 -69.40 -32.94 -18.51
CA GLY A 173 -70.21 -31.80 -18.98
C GLY A 173 -69.99 -30.47 -18.26
N THR A 174 -69.08 -30.37 -17.28
CA THR A 174 -68.79 -29.08 -16.61
C THR A 174 -67.44 -28.52 -17.09
N TYR A 175 -67.49 -27.49 -17.95
CA TYR A 175 -66.33 -26.69 -18.32
C TYR A 175 -65.99 -25.74 -17.16
N VAL A 176 -64.74 -25.78 -16.72
CA VAL A 176 -64.20 -24.81 -15.77
C VAL A 176 -63.66 -23.65 -16.60
N ASP A 177 -64.44 -22.58 -16.72
CA ASP A 177 -63.93 -21.32 -17.26
C ASP A 177 -62.95 -20.72 -16.25
N ASP A 178 -61.70 -20.63 -16.67
CA ASP A 178 -60.60 -19.80 -16.17
C ASP A 178 -60.67 -19.36 -14.69
N ILE A 179 -59.95 -20.11 -13.85
CA ILE A 179 -59.57 -19.63 -12.53
C ILE A 179 -58.64 -18.42 -12.71
N ASN A 180 -59.19 -17.23 -12.58
CA ASN A 180 -58.44 -15.98 -12.48
C ASN A 180 -57.60 -16.01 -11.19
N ILE A 181 -56.35 -16.47 -11.28
CA ILE A 181 -55.31 -16.24 -10.27
C ILE A 181 -54.74 -14.85 -10.51
N ALA A 182 -55.54 -13.83 -10.23
CA ALA A 182 -55.06 -12.47 -10.06
C ALA A 182 -56.08 -11.73 -9.20
N SER A 183 -55.63 -11.30 -8.03
CA SER A 183 -56.26 -10.24 -7.25
C SER A 183 -56.66 -9.10 -8.18
N ASP A 184 -57.96 -8.87 -8.37
CA ASP A 184 -58.56 -7.53 -8.36
C ASP A 184 -60.07 -7.56 -8.62
N THR A 185 -60.74 -6.65 -7.90
CA THR A 185 -62.19 -6.45 -7.79
C THR A 185 -63.01 -6.63 -9.08
N VAL A 186 -64.00 -7.55 -9.06
CA VAL A 186 -65.00 -7.65 -10.13
C VAL A 186 -66.09 -6.59 -9.91
N LYS A 187 -66.01 -5.48 -10.66
CA LYS A 187 -67.12 -4.54 -10.82
C LYS A 187 -68.26 -5.21 -11.59
N LYS A 188 -69.44 -5.31 -10.96
CA LYS A 188 -70.69 -5.73 -11.61
C LYS A 188 -70.99 -4.82 -12.81
N ARG A 189 -71.08 -5.38 -14.02
CA ARG A 189 -71.74 -4.75 -15.17
C ARG A 189 -73.14 -5.35 -15.31
N GLU A 190 -74.16 -4.59 -14.95
CA GLU A 190 -75.54 -4.84 -15.40
C GLU A 190 -75.60 -4.64 -16.91
N LYS A 191 -75.97 -5.68 -17.66
CA LYS A 191 -76.43 -5.51 -19.04
C LYS A 191 -77.93 -5.32 -19.01
N SER A 192 -78.34 -4.08 -19.25
CA SER A 192 -79.70 -3.65 -19.52
C SER A 192 -80.27 -4.46 -20.69
N LYS A 193 -81.46 -5.04 -20.48
CA LYS A 193 -82.34 -5.52 -21.55
C LYS A 193 -82.61 -4.37 -22.53
N LYS A 194 -82.31 -4.56 -23.81
CA LYS A 194 -83.10 -3.95 -24.89
C LYS A 194 -83.93 -5.06 -25.50
N MET A 195 -85.24 -5.00 -25.27
CA MET A 195 -86.23 -5.68 -26.09
C MET A 195 -86.30 -4.98 -27.45
N LEU A 196 -86.64 -5.76 -28.47
CA LEU A 196 -87.01 -5.37 -29.83
C LEU A 196 -87.93 -4.15 -29.88
#